data_AF-A0A086T8E2-F1
#
_entry.id   AF-A0A086T8E2-F1
#
_cell.length_a   1.000
_cell.length_b   1.000
_cell.length_c   1.000
_cell.angle_alpha   90.00
_cell.angle_beta   90.00
_cell.angle_gamma   90.00
#
_symmetry.space_group_name_H-M   'P 1'
#
loop_
_entity.id
_entity.type
_entity.pdbx_description
1 polymer ?
#
loop_
_entity_poly.entity_id
_entity_poly.type
_entity_poly.pdbx_seq_one_letter_code
_entity_poly.pdbx_strand_id
1 'polypeptide(L)'
;MVFSGEFPPLVNVPDPAIVLTHDTCRTDMVGSVAIDSPPGFQLPRSMTSGVSKHTPFTILQETKATLRARSPDFSGACRSLEMLSEVAELAIENPLPKWVQDQELINLFARACHSVLLLPRCSVSEAELHPSSDLAMHEAIRLAALLYIVGPLTAMAGDHEFELKHLGQLPNLLRTVPINWDGLEALELWVLVHGALAERGEDREWMVARLFERMRGRGLGWDEMFREVRGIAWLGRAFLTKLGRLEEEWRRRRRHVGGES
;
A
#
# COMPACT_ATOMS: atom_id res chain seq x y z
N MET A 1 -46.43 50.21 -10.98
CA MET A 1 -46.15 48.97 -10.22
C MET A 1 -44.72 48.58 -10.51
N VAL A 2 -43.84 48.73 -9.52
CA VAL A 2 -42.43 48.36 -9.59
C VAL A 2 -42.31 47.04 -8.84
N PHE A 3 -41.80 45.99 -9.49
CA PHE A 3 -41.50 44.72 -8.84
C PHE A 3 -40.13 44.82 -8.17
N SER A 4 -40.14 44.88 -6.83
CA SER A 4 -38.97 44.61 -6.00
C SER A 4 -39.26 43.35 -5.21
N GLY A 5 -38.55 42.27 -5.51
CA GLY A 5 -38.62 41.00 -4.81
C GLY A 5 -37.27 40.31 -4.94
N GLU A 6 -36.49 40.44 -3.89
CA GLU A 6 -35.11 39.97 -3.74
C GLU A 6 -35.01 38.45 -3.92
N PHE A 7 -34.05 38.00 -4.72
CA PHE A 7 -33.60 36.61 -4.70
C PHE A 7 -32.67 36.40 -3.49
N PRO A 8 -32.95 35.47 -2.56
CA PRO A 8 -31.96 35.07 -1.57
C PRO A 8 -30.80 34.31 -2.24
N PRO A 9 -29.58 34.40 -1.69
CA PRO A 9 -28.36 34.09 -2.40
C PRO A 9 -28.12 32.59 -2.60
N LEU A 10 -27.32 32.34 -3.63
CA LEU A 10 -26.77 31.07 -4.06
C LEU A 10 -26.24 30.22 -2.90
N VAL A 11 -26.66 28.96 -2.93
CA VAL A 11 -25.97 27.73 -2.49
C VAL A 11 -24.64 27.94 -1.77
N ASN A 12 -24.63 27.53 -0.50
CA ASN A 12 -23.45 27.30 0.33
C ASN A 12 -22.28 26.74 -0.48
N VAL A 13 -21.30 27.59 -0.79
CA VAL A 13 -19.96 27.14 -1.14
C VAL A 13 -19.32 26.70 0.18
N PRO A 14 -18.90 25.44 0.34
CA PRO A 14 -18.25 25.01 1.57
C PRO A 14 -16.97 25.83 1.80
N ASP A 15 -16.84 26.34 3.02
CA ASP A 15 -15.71 27.12 3.51
C ASP A 15 -14.40 26.32 3.34
N PRO A 16 -13.36 26.84 2.65
CA PRO A 16 -12.11 26.12 2.39
C PRO A 16 -11.23 25.90 3.65
N ALA A 17 -11.72 26.19 4.85
CA ALA A 17 -10.97 26.10 6.10
C ALA A 17 -11.67 25.27 7.20
N ILE A 18 -12.35 24.18 6.85
CA ILE A 18 -12.73 23.19 7.88
C ILE A 18 -11.44 22.51 8.37
N VAL A 19 -10.92 23.00 9.49
CA VAL A 19 -9.90 22.29 10.29
C VAL A 19 -10.58 21.05 10.84
N LEU A 20 -10.46 19.93 10.13
CA LEU A 20 -11.01 18.66 10.56
C LEU A 20 -10.36 18.22 11.87
N THR A 21 -11.17 17.73 12.81
CA THR A 21 -10.67 17.06 14.01
C THR A 21 -9.93 15.78 13.60
N HIS A 22 -9.05 15.28 14.48
CA HIS A 22 -8.32 14.03 14.25
C HIS A 22 -9.24 12.85 13.90
N ASP A 23 -10.44 12.80 14.51
CA ASP A 23 -11.42 11.74 14.27
C ASP A 23 -12.07 11.84 12.88
N THR A 24 -12.36 13.05 12.40
CA THR A 24 -12.94 13.23 11.05
C THR A 24 -11.92 12.92 9.96
N CYS A 25 -10.65 13.30 10.16
CA CYS A 25 -9.54 12.91 9.28
C CYS A 25 -9.39 11.39 9.18
N ARG A 26 -9.51 10.69 10.32
CA ARG A 26 -9.40 9.23 10.37
C ARG A 26 -10.55 8.53 9.64
N THR A 27 -11.79 8.97 9.84
CA THR A 27 -12.96 8.38 9.14
C THR A 27 -12.88 8.61 7.64
N ASP A 28 -12.49 9.81 7.18
CA ASP A 28 -12.35 10.09 5.75
C ASP A 28 -11.22 9.26 5.11
N MET A 29 -10.11 9.06 5.82
CA MET A 29 -9.04 8.17 5.36
C MET A 29 -9.51 6.73 5.17
N VAL A 30 -10.21 6.17 6.16
CA VAL A 30 -10.75 4.81 6.08
C VAL A 30 -11.67 4.69 4.87
N GLY A 31 -12.58 5.65 4.69
CA GLY A 31 -13.47 5.73 3.54
C GLY A 31 -12.69 5.78 2.23
N SER A 32 -11.73 6.71 2.12
CA SER A 32 -10.91 6.94 0.93
C SER A 32 -10.07 5.72 0.54
N VAL A 33 -9.49 5.00 1.51
CA VAL A 33 -8.77 3.74 1.25
C VAL A 33 -9.72 2.64 0.78
N ALA A 34 -10.89 2.51 1.41
CA ALA A 34 -11.87 1.48 1.03
C ALA A 34 -12.40 1.68 -0.41
N ILE A 35 -12.70 2.92 -0.79
CA ILE A 35 -13.23 3.25 -2.12
C ILE A 35 -12.15 3.62 -3.15
N ASP A 36 -10.87 3.58 -2.77
CA ASP A 36 -9.73 3.99 -3.59
C ASP A 36 -9.88 5.39 -4.23
N SER A 37 -10.24 6.38 -3.41
CA SER A 37 -10.36 7.77 -3.84
C SER A 37 -9.27 8.65 -3.22
N PRO A 38 -8.84 9.74 -3.89
CA PRO A 38 -8.08 10.79 -3.24
C PRO A 38 -8.82 11.28 -1.99
N PRO A 39 -8.11 11.56 -0.88
CA PRO A 39 -8.73 12.10 0.33
C PRO A 39 -9.42 13.43 0.04
N GLY A 40 -10.61 13.64 0.61
CA GLY A 40 -11.35 14.90 0.48
C GLY A 40 -10.80 16.04 1.34
N PHE A 41 -9.81 15.74 2.18
CA PHE A 41 -9.24 16.68 3.15
C PHE A 41 -7.76 16.95 2.89
N GLN A 42 -7.32 18.12 3.35
CA GLN A 42 -5.89 18.43 3.45
C GLN A 42 -5.38 17.97 4.81
N LEU A 43 -4.20 17.37 4.84
CA LEU A 43 -3.53 17.04 6.10
C LEU A 43 -3.30 18.32 6.92
N PRO A 44 -3.76 18.37 8.19
CA PRO A 44 -3.46 19.48 9.09
C PRO A 44 -1.95 19.75 9.14
N ARG A 45 -1.54 21.02 9.20
CA ARG A 45 -0.12 21.40 9.29
C ARG A 45 0.59 20.72 10.47
N SER A 46 -0.12 20.49 11.57
CA SER A 46 0.36 19.75 12.74
C SER A 46 0.79 18.32 12.43
N MET A 47 0.17 17.67 11.43
CA MET A 47 0.56 16.33 10.97
C MET A 47 1.75 16.35 10.01
N THR A 48 1.99 17.47 9.31
CA THR A 48 3.06 17.56 8.29
C THR A 48 4.47 17.67 8.87
N SER A 49 4.60 18.07 10.14
CA SER A 49 5.87 18.28 10.82
C SER A 49 6.30 17.02 11.57
N GLY A 50 7.21 16.25 10.97
CA GLY A 50 7.95 15.19 11.66
C GLY A 50 9.17 14.86 10.85
N VAL A 51 10.37 15.08 11.41
CA VAL A 51 11.62 14.62 10.82
C VAL A 51 11.82 13.19 11.30
N SER A 52 11.77 12.24 10.38
CA SER A 52 12.10 10.85 10.68
C SER A 52 13.52 10.77 11.23
N LYS A 53 13.67 10.17 12.41
CA LYS A 53 14.97 9.91 13.04
C LYS A 53 15.52 8.54 12.67
N HIS A 54 14.79 7.76 11.88
CA HIS A 54 15.11 6.37 11.64
C HIS A 54 16.05 6.20 10.44
N THR A 55 16.94 5.22 10.56
CA THR A 55 17.85 4.85 9.47
C THR A 55 17.11 3.90 8.55
N PRO A 56 16.81 4.28 7.30
CA PRO A 56 16.04 3.43 6.42
C PRO A 56 16.75 2.11 6.11
N PHE A 57 15.99 1.04 5.89
CA PHE A 57 16.54 -0.23 5.42
C PHE A 57 17.36 -0.07 4.13
N THR A 58 18.50 -0.76 4.05
CA THR A 58 19.38 -0.76 2.86
C THR A 58 18.62 -1.14 1.59
N ILE A 59 17.77 -2.18 1.66
CA ILE A 59 16.96 -2.69 0.54
C ILE A 59 16.00 -1.60 0.02
N LEU A 60 15.37 -0.84 0.92
CA LEU A 60 14.52 0.28 0.53
C LEU A 60 15.33 1.40 -0.15
N GLN A 61 16.52 1.72 0.36
CA GLN A 61 17.37 2.74 -0.26
C GLN A 61 17.83 2.35 -1.66
N GLU A 62 18.25 1.09 -1.85
CA GLU A 62 18.59 0.53 -3.15
C GLU A 62 17.39 0.57 -4.10
N THR A 63 16.21 0.14 -3.64
CA THR A 63 14.96 0.19 -4.39
C THR A 63 14.64 1.62 -4.85
N LYS A 64 14.72 2.61 -3.95
CA LYS A 64 14.48 4.02 -4.27
C LYS A 64 15.52 4.57 -5.25
N ALA A 65 16.79 4.18 -5.11
CA ALA A 65 17.84 4.58 -6.03
C ALA A 65 17.57 4.05 -7.44
N THR A 66 17.20 2.77 -7.56
CA THR A 66 16.84 2.15 -8.86
C THR A 66 15.61 2.82 -9.47
N LEU A 67 14.54 3.04 -8.70
CA LEU A 67 13.34 3.73 -9.19
C LEU A 67 13.64 5.15 -9.70
N ARG A 68 14.42 5.93 -8.95
CA ARG A 68 14.82 7.29 -9.36
C ARG A 68 15.74 7.31 -10.57
N ALA A 69 16.59 6.30 -10.72
CA ALA A 69 17.46 6.16 -11.89
C ALA A 69 16.66 5.80 -13.15
N ARG A 70 15.52 5.10 -13.01
CA ARG A 70 14.62 4.78 -14.12
C ARG A 70 13.82 5.99 -14.58
N SER A 71 13.18 6.71 -13.65
CA SER A 71 12.41 7.92 -13.97
C SER A 71 12.26 8.85 -12.76
N PRO A 72 12.32 10.18 -12.94
CA PRO A 72 12.00 11.14 -11.89
C PRO A 72 10.54 11.05 -11.40
N ASP A 73 9.64 10.49 -12.21
CA ASP A 73 8.21 10.40 -11.90
C ASP A 73 7.94 9.48 -10.69
N PHE A 74 8.87 8.57 -10.35
CA PHE A 74 8.78 7.70 -9.17
C PHE A 74 9.02 8.42 -7.82
N SER A 75 9.26 9.73 -7.82
CA SER A 75 9.48 10.50 -6.59
C SER A 75 8.35 10.33 -5.56
N GLY A 76 7.08 10.34 -6.01
CA GLY A 76 5.91 10.09 -5.17
C GLY A 76 5.89 8.68 -4.58
N ALA A 77 6.14 7.66 -5.42
CA ALA A 77 6.17 6.26 -4.98
C ALA A 77 7.29 6.02 -3.96
N CYS A 78 8.48 6.57 -4.21
CA CYS A 78 9.62 6.52 -3.29
C CYS A 78 9.29 7.14 -1.92
N ARG A 79 8.56 8.27 -1.92
CA ARG A 79 8.12 8.94 -0.68
C ARG A 79 7.08 8.10 0.07
N SER A 80 6.11 7.52 -0.64
CA SER A 80 5.12 6.65 -0.04
C SER A 80 5.76 5.41 0.60
N LEU A 81 6.67 4.73 -0.11
CA LEU A 81 7.39 3.57 0.43
C LEU A 81 8.22 3.93 1.67
N GLU A 82 8.88 5.09 1.67
CA GLU A 82 9.61 5.62 2.83
C GLU A 82 8.69 5.83 4.04
N MET A 83 7.55 6.50 3.85
CA MET A 83 6.58 6.69 4.94
C MET A 83 6.04 5.35 5.47
N LEU A 84 5.76 4.38 4.60
CA LEU A 84 5.28 3.06 5.02
C LEU A 84 6.36 2.29 5.80
N SER A 85 7.62 2.43 5.41
CA SER A 85 8.75 1.85 6.16
C SER A 85 8.89 2.49 7.54
N GLU A 86 8.77 3.82 7.64
CA GLU A 86 8.81 4.52 8.93
C GLU A 86 7.65 4.11 9.85
N VAL A 87 6.44 3.95 9.30
CA VAL A 87 5.30 3.38 10.03
C VAL A 87 5.64 1.99 10.55
N ALA A 88 6.21 1.13 9.69
CA ALA A 88 6.57 -0.23 10.05
C ALA A 88 7.57 -0.27 11.20
N GLU A 89 8.59 0.59 11.18
CA GLU A 89 9.60 0.68 12.21
C GLU A 89 9.04 1.19 13.53
N LEU A 90 8.30 2.30 13.52
CA LEU A 90 7.72 2.87 14.73
C LEU A 90 6.69 1.92 15.36
N ALA A 91 5.99 1.12 14.55
CA ALA A 91 5.08 0.09 15.03
C ALA A 91 5.77 -1.14 15.66
N ILE A 92 7.09 -1.36 15.42
CA ILE A 92 7.85 -2.40 16.12
C ILE A 92 8.00 -2.03 17.60
N GLU A 93 8.28 -0.76 17.87
CA GLU A 93 8.45 -0.23 19.23
C GLU A 93 7.11 -0.12 19.97
N ASN A 94 6.01 0.04 19.23
CA ASN A 94 4.65 0.18 19.76
C ASN A 94 3.68 -0.90 19.23
N PRO A 95 3.76 -2.15 19.73
CA PRO A 95 2.90 -3.22 19.27
C PRO A 95 1.41 -2.96 19.59
N LEU A 96 0.53 -3.35 18.66
CA LEU A 96 -0.92 -3.39 18.88
C LEU A 96 -1.28 -4.09 20.21
N PRO A 97 -2.16 -3.50 21.04
CA PRO A 97 -3.06 -2.36 20.75
C PRO A 97 -2.51 -0.96 21.09
N LYS A 98 -1.29 -0.84 21.63
CA LYS A 98 -0.72 0.45 22.09
C LYS A 98 -0.58 1.48 20.96
N TRP A 99 -0.37 1.00 19.75
CA TRP A 99 -0.35 1.77 18.51
C TRP A 99 -1.55 2.73 18.34
N VAL A 100 -2.76 2.37 18.82
CA VAL A 100 -3.99 3.19 18.60
C VAL A 100 -4.01 4.41 19.52
N GLN A 101 -3.09 4.47 20.47
CA GLN A 101 -2.96 5.54 21.45
C GLN A 101 -1.73 6.42 21.16
N ASP A 102 -0.90 6.03 20.19
CA ASP A 102 0.30 6.76 19.79
C ASP A 102 -0.06 7.76 18.68
N GLN A 103 -0.15 9.03 19.06
CA GLN A 103 -0.54 10.11 18.14
C GLN A 103 0.51 10.36 17.05
N GLU A 104 1.79 10.11 17.32
CA GLU A 104 2.86 10.24 16.33
C GLU A 104 2.70 9.17 15.24
N LEU A 105 2.48 7.92 15.66
CA LEU A 105 2.24 6.80 14.77
C LEU A 105 0.96 6.97 13.95
N ILE A 106 -0.14 7.43 14.57
CA ILE A 106 -1.40 7.71 13.87
C ILE A 106 -1.20 8.80 12.81
N ASN A 107 -0.51 9.89 13.16
CA ASN A 107 -0.26 10.98 12.22
C ASN A 107 0.67 10.55 11.07
N LEU A 108 1.69 9.75 11.36
CA LEU A 108 2.57 9.19 10.34
C LEU A 108 1.82 8.24 9.41
N PHE A 109 0.99 7.35 9.97
CA PHE A 109 0.16 6.45 9.20
C PHE A 109 -0.85 7.20 8.32
N ALA A 110 -1.49 8.24 8.86
CA ALA A 110 -2.38 9.13 8.10
C ALA A 110 -1.69 9.77 6.90
N ARG A 111 -0.46 10.28 7.09
CA ARG A 111 0.37 10.82 6.01
C ARG A 111 0.71 9.75 4.97
N ALA A 112 1.06 8.54 5.40
CA ALA A 112 1.37 7.44 4.50
C ALA A 112 0.15 7.07 3.63
N CYS A 113 -1.03 6.92 4.23
CA CYS A 113 -2.28 6.69 3.51
C CYS A 113 -2.56 7.79 2.48
N HIS A 114 -2.49 9.05 2.90
CA HIS A 114 -2.71 10.19 2.02
C HIS A 114 -1.70 10.21 0.86
N SER A 115 -0.42 9.93 1.13
CA SER A 115 0.63 9.87 0.09
C SER A 115 0.35 8.77 -0.93
N VAL A 116 -0.09 7.59 -0.49
CA VAL A 116 -0.43 6.47 -1.38
C VAL A 116 -1.66 6.78 -2.24
N LEU A 117 -2.70 7.38 -1.67
CA LEU A 117 -3.93 7.70 -2.40
C LEU A 117 -3.77 8.81 -3.46
N LEU A 118 -2.72 9.60 -3.34
CA LEU A 118 -2.34 10.62 -4.32
C LEU A 118 -1.41 10.11 -5.43
N LEU A 119 -0.94 8.86 -5.37
CA LEU A 119 -0.14 8.30 -6.44
C LEU A 119 -0.94 8.23 -7.76
N PRO A 120 -0.25 8.35 -8.92
CA PRO A 120 -0.88 8.19 -10.22
C PRO A 120 -1.66 6.87 -10.31
N ARG A 121 -2.84 6.93 -10.93
CA ARG A 121 -3.68 5.77 -11.21
C ARG A 121 -3.47 5.35 -12.65
N CYS A 122 -3.51 4.05 -12.90
CA CYS A 122 -3.55 3.51 -14.25
C CYS A 122 -4.70 2.52 -14.36
N SER A 123 -5.67 2.79 -15.23
CA SER A 123 -6.62 1.73 -15.59
C SER A 123 -5.92 0.67 -16.44
N VAL A 124 -6.41 -0.56 -16.36
CA VAL A 124 -5.89 -1.67 -17.19
C VAL A 124 -6.08 -1.36 -18.68
N SER A 125 -7.19 -0.71 -19.06
CA SER A 125 -7.43 -0.29 -20.45
C SER A 125 -6.40 0.73 -20.94
N GLU A 126 -6.02 1.70 -20.10
CA GLU A 126 -4.96 2.67 -20.43
C GLU A 126 -3.59 1.98 -20.55
N ALA A 127 -3.30 1.03 -19.67
CA ALA A 127 -2.05 0.27 -19.69
C ALA A 127 -1.92 -0.63 -20.93
N GLU A 128 -3.03 -1.18 -21.43
CA GLU A 128 -3.08 -1.96 -22.66
C GLU A 128 -2.85 -1.08 -23.90
N LEU A 129 -3.44 0.12 -23.94
CA LEU A 129 -3.33 1.06 -25.06
C LEU A 129 -1.96 1.74 -25.13
N HIS A 130 -1.37 2.00 -23.96
CA HIS A 130 -0.06 2.64 -23.83
C HIS A 130 0.76 1.91 -22.77
N PRO A 131 1.43 0.80 -23.12
CA PRO A 131 2.20 -0.02 -22.18
C PRO A 131 3.50 0.70 -21.81
N SER A 132 3.40 1.82 -21.09
CA SER A 132 4.53 2.34 -20.34
C SER A 132 4.67 1.44 -19.11
N SER A 133 5.74 0.63 -19.10
CA SER A 133 6.08 -0.22 -17.95
C SER A 133 6.16 0.60 -16.66
N ASP A 134 6.46 1.90 -16.75
CA ASP A 134 6.57 2.79 -15.60
C ASP A 134 5.22 3.13 -14.98
N LEU A 135 4.18 3.41 -15.78
CA LEU A 135 2.85 3.70 -15.26
C LEU A 135 2.21 2.46 -14.62
N ALA A 136 2.41 1.28 -15.24
CA ALA A 136 1.98 0.02 -14.66
C ALA A 136 2.76 -0.31 -13.37
N MET A 137 4.04 0.02 -13.29
CA MET A 137 4.83 -0.12 -12.07
C MET A 137 4.33 0.83 -10.96
N HIS A 138 4.03 2.09 -11.29
CA HIS A 138 3.42 3.04 -10.37
C HIS A 138 2.13 2.49 -9.78
N GLU A 139 1.26 1.97 -10.63
CA GLU A 139 -0.02 1.39 -10.21
C GLU A 139 0.17 0.13 -9.36
N ALA A 140 1.10 -0.77 -9.74
CA ALA A 140 1.41 -1.96 -8.96
C ALA A 140 1.92 -1.61 -7.54
N ILE A 141 2.80 -0.61 -7.42
CA ILE A 141 3.28 -0.11 -6.12
C ILE A 141 2.11 0.47 -5.31
N ARG A 142 1.27 1.28 -5.95
CA ARG A 142 0.12 1.93 -5.31
C ARG A 142 -0.88 0.90 -4.79
N LEU A 143 -1.28 -0.07 -5.60
CA LEU A 143 -2.22 -1.12 -5.22
C LEU A 143 -1.66 -1.98 -4.08
N ALA A 144 -0.40 -2.43 -4.18
CA ALA A 144 0.23 -3.18 -3.11
C ALA A 144 0.32 -2.38 -1.80
N ALA A 145 0.61 -1.08 -1.88
CA ALA A 145 0.59 -0.19 -0.71
C ALA A 145 -0.79 -0.05 -0.08
N LEU A 146 -1.86 0.03 -0.88
CA LEU A 146 -3.23 0.02 -0.36
C LEU A 146 -3.54 -1.30 0.37
N LEU A 147 -3.22 -2.44 -0.23
CA LEU A 147 -3.40 -3.76 0.40
C LEU A 147 -2.61 -3.90 1.71
N TYR A 148 -1.40 -3.33 1.76
CA TYR A 148 -0.59 -3.25 2.98
C TYR A 148 -1.21 -2.36 4.05
N ILE A 149 -1.83 -1.23 3.67
CA ILE A 149 -2.47 -0.29 4.60
C ILE A 149 -3.77 -0.86 5.20
N VAL A 150 -4.47 -1.74 4.48
CA VAL A 150 -5.75 -2.32 4.94
C VAL A 150 -5.59 -3.08 6.25
N GLY A 151 -4.55 -3.90 6.39
CA GLY A 151 -4.31 -4.70 7.61
C GLY A 151 -4.36 -3.86 8.90
N PRO A 152 -3.49 -2.85 9.05
CA PRO A 152 -3.52 -1.94 10.19
C PRO A 152 -4.79 -1.08 10.29
N LEU A 153 -5.41 -0.69 9.17
CA LEU A 153 -6.68 0.04 9.19
C LEU A 153 -7.80 -0.80 9.82
N THR A 154 -7.94 -2.07 9.44
CA THR A 154 -8.90 -3.01 10.02
C THR A 154 -8.68 -3.17 11.51
N ALA A 155 -7.43 -3.33 11.95
CA ALA A 155 -7.10 -3.40 13.37
C ALA A 155 -7.48 -2.11 14.13
N MET A 156 -7.28 -0.94 13.53
CA MET A 156 -7.72 0.33 14.11
C MET A 156 -9.23 0.48 14.15
N ALA A 157 -9.94 0.00 13.14
CA ALA A 157 -11.39 0.16 13.01
C ALA A 157 -12.20 -0.87 13.82
N GLY A 158 -11.56 -1.70 14.64
CA GLY A 158 -12.25 -2.72 15.45
C GLY A 158 -12.63 -3.96 14.67
N ASP A 159 -11.74 -4.40 13.77
CA ASP A 159 -11.85 -5.65 13.00
C ASP A 159 -13.09 -5.75 12.09
N HIS A 160 -13.55 -4.60 11.58
CA HIS A 160 -14.61 -4.58 10.56
C HIS A 160 -14.03 -4.99 9.20
N GLU A 161 -14.70 -5.92 8.51
CA GLU A 161 -14.37 -6.23 7.13
C GLU A 161 -14.76 -5.05 6.23
N PHE A 162 -13.77 -4.50 5.53
CA PHE A 162 -14.00 -3.50 4.51
C PHE A 162 -14.18 -4.18 3.15
N GLU A 163 -15.22 -3.79 2.43
CA GLU A 163 -15.25 -4.02 0.99
C GLU A 163 -14.27 -3.07 0.33
N LEU A 164 -13.22 -3.64 -0.25
CA LEU A 164 -12.15 -2.89 -0.88
C LEU A 164 -12.36 -2.88 -2.39
N LYS A 165 -12.55 -1.70 -2.98
CA LYS A 165 -12.73 -1.57 -4.43
C LYS A 165 -11.51 -2.00 -5.25
N HIS A 166 -10.34 -2.05 -4.62
CA HIS A 166 -9.07 -2.37 -5.25
C HIS A 166 -8.68 -3.86 -5.20
N LEU A 167 -9.51 -4.74 -4.60
CA LEU A 167 -9.31 -6.19 -4.70
C LEU A 167 -9.46 -6.66 -6.15
N GLY A 168 -8.63 -7.61 -6.55
CA GLY A 168 -8.56 -8.14 -7.92
C GLY A 168 -7.85 -7.22 -8.92
N GLN A 169 -7.65 -5.94 -8.61
CA GLN A 169 -7.00 -4.99 -9.53
C GLN A 169 -5.51 -5.28 -9.71
N LEU A 170 -4.79 -5.58 -8.62
CA LEU A 170 -3.37 -5.90 -8.67
C LEU A 170 -3.07 -7.18 -9.49
N PRO A 171 -3.72 -8.33 -9.22
CA PRO A 171 -3.47 -9.53 -10.01
C PRO A 171 -3.94 -9.35 -11.46
N ASN A 172 -5.02 -8.61 -11.73
CA ASN A 172 -5.42 -8.28 -13.10
C ASN A 172 -4.33 -7.47 -13.83
N LEU A 173 -3.82 -6.40 -13.22
CA LEU A 173 -2.75 -5.58 -13.78
C LEU A 173 -1.50 -6.42 -14.10
N LEU A 174 -1.05 -7.25 -13.16
CA LEU A 174 0.17 -8.04 -13.31
C LEU A 174 0.04 -9.18 -14.34
N ARG A 175 -1.18 -9.65 -14.64
CA ARG A 175 -1.44 -10.62 -15.71
C ARG A 175 -1.45 -9.95 -17.09
N THR A 176 -2.03 -8.77 -17.16
CA THR A 176 -2.30 -8.09 -18.43
C THR A 176 -1.09 -7.30 -18.92
N VAL A 177 -0.35 -6.67 -18.02
CA VAL A 177 0.69 -5.71 -18.38
C VAL A 177 2.06 -6.23 -17.92
N PRO A 178 3.02 -6.43 -18.85
CA PRO A 178 4.37 -6.81 -18.47
C PRO A 178 5.07 -5.63 -17.79
N ILE A 179 5.50 -5.83 -16.55
CA ILE A 179 6.29 -4.85 -15.78
C ILE A 179 7.74 -5.31 -15.74
N ASN A 180 8.67 -4.43 -16.09
CA ASN A 180 10.10 -4.71 -15.96
C ASN A 180 10.56 -4.57 -14.49
N TRP A 181 10.88 -5.67 -13.82
CA TRP A 181 11.34 -5.69 -12.42
C TRP A 181 12.86 -5.73 -12.25
N ASP A 182 13.66 -5.57 -13.31
CA ASP A 182 15.12 -5.73 -13.24
C ASP A 182 15.79 -4.76 -12.25
N GLY A 183 16.46 -5.29 -11.22
CA GLY A 183 17.03 -4.48 -10.13
C GLY A 183 16.00 -3.96 -9.12
N LEU A 184 14.75 -4.45 -9.18
CA LEU A 184 13.64 -4.16 -8.26
C LEU A 184 13.00 -5.46 -7.75
N GLU A 185 13.75 -6.54 -7.67
CA GLU A 185 13.23 -7.87 -7.34
C GLU A 185 12.67 -7.95 -5.92
N ALA A 186 13.27 -7.22 -4.97
CA ALA A 186 12.74 -7.11 -3.60
C ALA A 186 11.39 -6.38 -3.57
N LEU A 187 11.21 -5.37 -4.42
CA LEU A 187 9.93 -4.67 -4.57
C LEU A 187 8.88 -5.57 -5.24
N GLU A 188 9.26 -6.35 -6.25
CA GLU A 188 8.38 -7.35 -6.87
C GLU A 188 7.87 -8.35 -5.81
N LEU A 189 8.76 -8.88 -4.96
CA LEU A 189 8.36 -9.77 -3.86
C LEU A 189 7.42 -9.07 -2.88
N TRP A 190 7.69 -7.83 -2.51
CA TRP A 190 6.83 -7.06 -1.62
C TRP A 190 5.42 -6.89 -2.19
N VAL A 191 5.32 -6.56 -3.49
CA VAL A 191 4.05 -6.47 -4.21
C VAL A 191 3.30 -7.81 -4.20
N LEU A 192 4.00 -8.90 -4.57
CA LEU A 192 3.40 -10.23 -4.65
C LEU A 192 2.92 -10.76 -3.29
N VAL A 193 3.68 -10.50 -2.22
CA VAL A 193 3.30 -10.90 -0.86
C VAL A 193 2.03 -10.18 -0.43
N HIS A 194 1.93 -8.86 -0.57
CA HIS A 194 0.73 -8.14 -0.11
C HIS A 194 -0.51 -8.52 -0.92
N GLY A 195 -0.38 -8.80 -2.21
CA GLY A 195 -1.46 -9.43 -2.98
C GLY A 195 -1.83 -10.81 -2.47
N ALA A 196 -0.86 -11.71 -2.26
CA ALA A 196 -1.12 -13.06 -1.76
C ALA A 196 -1.78 -13.09 -0.36
N LEU A 197 -1.56 -12.05 0.46
CA LEU A 197 -2.16 -11.92 1.80
C LEU A 197 -3.56 -11.29 1.79
N ALA A 198 -3.88 -10.49 0.77
CA ALA A 198 -5.12 -9.71 0.72
C ALA A 198 -6.17 -10.29 -0.24
N GLU A 199 -5.73 -10.79 -1.39
CA GLU A 199 -6.62 -11.31 -2.43
C GLU A 199 -7.38 -12.57 -1.99
N ARG A 200 -8.46 -12.90 -2.73
CA ARG A 200 -9.36 -14.04 -2.47
C ARG A 200 -9.51 -14.91 -3.71
N GLY A 201 -9.91 -16.17 -3.55
CA GLY A 201 -10.19 -17.09 -4.66
C GLY A 201 -9.02 -17.28 -5.64
N GLU A 202 -9.34 -17.32 -6.94
CA GLU A 202 -8.38 -17.53 -8.04
C GLU A 202 -7.29 -16.46 -8.11
N ASP A 203 -7.63 -15.22 -7.74
CA ASP A 203 -6.68 -14.12 -7.68
C ASP A 203 -5.59 -14.34 -6.65
N ARG A 204 -5.97 -14.83 -5.46
CA ARG A 204 -5.00 -15.24 -4.45
C ARG A 204 -4.13 -16.39 -4.95
N GLU A 205 -4.73 -17.42 -5.53
CA GLU A 205 -4.00 -18.60 -5.99
C GLU A 205 -2.95 -18.25 -7.04
N TRP A 206 -3.30 -17.34 -7.97
CA TRP A 206 -2.38 -16.81 -8.96
C TRP A 206 -1.24 -16.01 -8.32
N MET A 207 -1.53 -15.09 -7.39
CA MET A 207 -0.51 -14.32 -6.68
C MET A 207 0.47 -15.22 -5.92
N VAL A 208 -0.04 -16.24 -5.24
CA VAL A 208 0.78 -17.23 -4.52
C VAL A 208 1.64 -18.05 -5.48
N ALA A 209 1.07 -18.51 -6.60
CA ALA A 209 1.82 -19.24 -7.60
C ALA A 209 2.96 -18.39 -8.18
N ARG A 210 2.68 -17.13 -8.52
CA ARG A 210 3.67 -16.18 -9.04
C ARG A 210 4.77 -15.87 -8.02
N LEU A 211 4.41 -15.65 -6.75
CA LEU A 211 5.37 -15.47 -5.66
C LEU A 211 6.33 -16.66 -5.56
N PHE A 212 5.80 -17.88 -5.54
CA PHE A 212 6.65 -19.07 -5.39
C PHE A 212 7.49 -19.38 -6.62
N GLU A 213 6.99 -19.07 -7.82
CA GLU A 213 7.77 -19.11 -9.05
C GLU A 213 8.96 -18.15 -8.96
N ARG A 214 8.74 -16.90 -8.54
CA ARG A 214 9.81 -15.91 -8.36
C ARG A 214 10.83 -16.31 -7.31
N MET A 215 10.38 -16.80 -6.16
CA MET A 215 11.27 -17.34 -5.12
C MET A 215 12.12 -18.48 -5.68
N ARG A 216 11.54 -19.42 -6.43
CA ARG A 216 12.26 -20.55 -7.03
C ARG A 216 13.27 -20.09 -8.07
N GLY A 217 12.87 -19.19 -8.98
CA GLY A 217 13.75 -18.65 -10.01
C GLY A 217 14.97 -17.92 -9.44
N ARG A 218 14.82 -17.31 -8.26
CA ARG A 218 15.89 -16.63 -7.52
C ARG A 218 16.61 -17.53 -6.49
N GLY A 219 16.20 -18.80 -6.33
CA GLY A 219 16.78 -19.72 -5.35
C GLY A 219 16.52 -19.35 -3.88
N LEU A 220 15.50 -18.51 -3.61
CA LEU A 220 15.23 -17.98 -2.28
C LEU A 220 14.49 -18.98 -1.38
N GLY A 221 14.99 -19.13 -0.16
CA GLY A 221 14.26 -19.69 0.97
C GLY A 221 13.20 -18.72 1.51
N TRP A 222 12.35 -19.22 2.41
CA TRP A 222 11.31 -18.42 3.04
C TRP A 222 11.88 -17.24 3.85
N ASP A 223 12.90 -17.50 4.66
CA ASP A 223 13.51 -16.47 5.52
C ASP A 223 14.19 -15.36 4.72
N GLU A 224 14.77 -15.70 3.57
CA GLU A 224 15.39 -14.74 2.66
C GLU A 224 14.35 -13.87 1.96
N MET A 225 13.29 -14.49 1.42
CA MET A 225 12.14 -13.76 0.87
C MET A 225 11.53 -12.83 1.91
N PHE A 226 11.32 -13.32 3.13
CA PHE A 226 10.72 -12.50 4.18
C PHE A 226 11.63 -11.35 4.62
N ARG A 227 12.95 -11.56 4.63
CA ARG A 227 13.93 -10.50 4.89
C ARG A 227 13.86 -9.39 3.84
N GLU A 228 13.73 -9.74 2.56
CA GLU A 228 13.59 -8.76 1.48
C GLU A 228 12.29 -7.96 1.60
N VAL A 229 11.16 -8.63 1.83
CA VAL A 229 9.86 -7.98 2.00
C VAL A 229 9.88 -7.04 3.21
N ARG A 230 10.46 -7.48 4.34
CA ARG A 230 10.64 -6.64 5.53
C ARG A 230 11.56 -5.45 5.28
N GLY A 231 12.55 -5.61 4.41
CA GLY A 231 13.47 -4.54 4.01
C GLY A 231 12.85 -3.44 3.16
N ILE A 232 11.60 -3.60 2.70
CA ILE A 232 10.81 -2.54 2.07
C ILE A 232 9.86 -1.90 3.10
N ALA A 233 8.88 -2.67 3.59
CA ALA A 233 7.97 -2.26 4.67
C ALA A 233 7.18 -3.48 5.18
N TRP A 234 7.13 -3.69 6.51
CA TRP A 234 6.40 -4.81 7.10
C TRP A 234 5.82 -4.51 8.48
N LEU A 235 4.50 -4.58 8.62
CA LEU A 235 3.82 -4.43 9.90
C LEU A 235 3.58 -5.78 10.55
N GLY A 236 4.57 -6.21 11.34
CA GLY A 236 4.62 -7.49 12.05
C GLY A 236 3.26 -8.07 12.40
N ARG A 237 2.65 -7.54 13.46
CA ARG A 237 1.41 -8.10 14.06
C ARG A 237 0.20 -8.08 13.15
N ALA A 238 0.09 -7.13 12.21
CA ALA A 238 -1.06 -7.04 11.31
C ALA A 238 -1.15 -8.22 10.34
N PHE A 239 -0.01 -8.88 10.06
CA PHE A 239 0.08 -9.90 9.02
C PHE A 239 0.58 -11.27 9.49
N LEU A 240 1.01 -11.45 10.75
CA LEU A 240 1.62 -12.70 11.25
C LEU A 240 0.78 -13.95 10.92
N THR A 241 -0.52 -13.94 11.20
CA THR A 241 -1.39 -15.10 10.98
C THR A 241 -1.50 -15.46 9.50
N LYS A 242 -1.66 -14.45 8.64
CA LYS A 242 -1.77 -14.66 7.18
C LYS A 242 -0.43 -15.11 6.59
N LEU A 243 0.68 -14.54 7.08
CA LEU A 243 2.02 -14.92 6.66
C LEU A 243 2.35 -16.38 7.04
N GLY A 244 2.01 -16.81 8.26
CA GLY A 244 2.22 -18.20 8.70
C GLY A 244 1.47 -19.22 7.83
N ARG A 245 0.24 -18.88 7.40
CA ARG A 245 -0.52 -19.72 6.45
C ARG A 245 0.18 -19.80 5.08
N LEU A 246 0.70 -18.68 4.59
CA LEU A 246 1.42 -18.62 3.32
C LEU A 246 2.74 -19.42 3.39
N GLU A 247 3.43 -19.38 4.53
CA GLU A 247 4.65 -20.16 4.77
C GLU A 247 4.38 -21.67 4.74
N GLU A 248 3.32 -22.10 5.42
CA GLU A 248 2.93 -23.51 5.42
C GLU A 248 2.54 -23.99 4.03
N GLU A 249 1.86 -23.15 3.24
CA GLU A 249 1.56 -23.42 1.85
C GLU A 249 2.84 -23.58 1.00
N TRP A 250 3.82 -22.69 1.17
CA TRP A 250 5.13 -22.80 0.51
C TRP A 250 5.84 -24.11 0.86
N ARG A 251 5.91 -24.45 2.16
CA ARG A 251 6.51 -25.71 2.64
C ARG A 251 5.80 -26.93 2.08
N ARG A 252 4.47 -26.92 1.97
CA ARG A 252 3.69 -28.01 1.36
C ARG A 252 4.03 -28.19 -0.11
N ARG A 253 4.04 -27.11 -0.90
CA ARG A 253 4.34 -27.19 -2.34
C ARG A 253 5.78 -27.61 -2.63
N ARG A 254 6.75 -27.16 -1.83
CA ARG A 254 8.17 -27.58 -1.97
C ARG A 254 8.37 -29.07 -1.71
N ARG A 255 7.66 -29.64 -0.73
CA ARG A 255 7.72 -31.09 -0.44
C ARG A 255 7.17 -31.97 -1.57
N HIS A 256 6.14 -31.51 -2.28
CA HIS A 256 5.56 -32.27 -3.40
C HIS A 256 6.51 -32.29 -4.61
N VAL A 257 7.24 -31.21 -4.88
CA VAL A 257 8.22 -31.14 -5.99
C VAL A 257 9.47 -31.99 -5.70
N GLY A 258 9.79 -32.26 -4.44
CA GLY A 258 10.94 -33.11 -4.05
C GLY A 258 10.63 -34.60 -3.87
N GLY A 259 9.39 -35.02 -4.12
CA GLY A 259 8.93 -36.42 -3.93
C GLY A 259 8.83 -37.24 -5.21
N GLU A 260 9.18 -36.68 -6.37
CA GLU A 260 9.19 -37.36 -7.68
C GLU A 260 10.64 -37.62 -8.16
N SER A 261 11.48 -38.21 -7.30
CA SER A 261 12.85 -38.61 -7.65
C SER A 261 13.14 -40.03 -7.21
#